data_AF-A0A7X4KFE3-F1
#
_entry.id   AF-A0A7X4KFE3-F1
#
_cell.length_a   1.000
_cell.length_b   1.000
_cell.length_c   1.000
_cell.angle_alpha   90.00
_cell.angle_beta   90.00
_cell.angle_gamma   90.00
#
_symmetry.space_group_name_H-M   'P 1'
#
loop_
_entity.id
_entity.type
_entity.pdbx_description
1 polymer ?
#
loop_
_entity_poly.entity_id
_entity_poly.type
_entity_poly.pdbx_seq_one_letter_code
_entity_poly.pdbx_strand_id
1 'polypeptide(L)'
;MQIGMIGLGRMGANMVWRLAAAGHHSVAYARHAETVNAVLRDGVTGASSLEDLVSKLETPRVLWLMVPAGAVDSTLDILKPLLSPGDIIIDGGNSHYHDDIRRSAQLKEQQLHYVDVGTSGGTHGLTRGYCLMIGGEPEVVKHLEPIFSTLAPGHDAATPTPGRDKPGSSAEQGFLHCGPNGAGHFVKMVHNGIEYGIMAAYAEGLNILRHANIGKQEQEVDAETTPLRHPEHYQYDLDLGEISELWRRGSVISSWLLDLTADALLQDPHLEAYAGRVSDSGEGRWTIAAAIDEGVPVPVLSNALFERFSSRGNAEFAGKVLSAMRAGFGGHAEKPHKTGTA
;
A
#
# COMPACT_ATOMS: atom_id res chain seq x y z
N MET A 1 20.24 16.28 -9.79
CA MET A 1 19.73 17.20 -8.74
C MET A 1 20.21 16.72 -7.38
N GLN A 2 20.23 17.60 -6.38
CA GLN A 2 20.47 17.22 -4.98
C GLN A 2 19.15 17.04 -4.23
N ILE A 3 19.09 16.07 -3.32
CA ILE A 3 17.88 15.76 -2.53
C ILE A 3 18.24 15.30 -1.12
N GLY A 4 17.54 15.80 -0.11
CA GLY A 4 17.59 15.27 1.25
C GLY A 4 16.56 14.16 1.43
N MET A 5 16.94 12.97 1.89
CA MET A 5 16.01 11.89 2.25
C MET A 5 15.96 11.74 3.77
N ILE A 6 14.78 11.94 4.35
CA ILE A 6 14.51 11.79 5.78
C ILE A 6 13.64 10.56 5.99
N GLY A 7 14.20 9.55 6.67
CA GLY A 7 13.53 8.26 6.88
C GLY A 7 14.09 7.18 5.97
N LEU A 8 14.99 6.37 6.51
CA LEU A 8 15.73 5.33 5.78
C LEU A 8 15.21 3.93 6.12
N GLY A 9 13.88 3.78 6.23
CA GLY A 9 13.25 2.47 6.20
C GLY A 9 13.47 1.79 4.83
N ARG A 10 12.92 0.58 4.65
CA ARG A 10 13.09 -0.19 3.40
C ARG A 10 12.80 0.62 2.14
N MET A 11 11.75 1.45 2.15
CA MET A 11 11.39 2.29 1.01
C MET A 11 12.37 3.45 0.79
N GLY A 12 12.61 4.29 1.80
CA GLY A 12 13.49 5.46 1.67
C GLY A 12 14.93 5.10 1.30
N ALA A 13 15.48 4.01 1.87
CA ALA A 13 16.80 3.49 1.51
C ALA A 13 16.88 3.10 0.03
N ASN A 14 15.88 2.36 -0.46
CA ASN A 14 15.83 1.95 -1.86
C ASN A 14 15.69 3.14 -2.83
N MET A 15 14.90 4.16 -2.46
CA MET A 15 14.75 5.38 -3.26
C MET A 15 16.06 6.14 -3.37
N VAL A 16 16.79 6.30 -2.26
CA VAL A 16 18.13 6.91 -2.24
C VAL A 16 19.09 6.19 -3.18
N TRP A 17 19.09 4.85 -3.16
CA TRP A 17 19.96 4.07 -4.04
C TRP A 17 19.59 4.19 -5.51
N ARG A 18 18.28 4.20 -5.82
CA ARG A 18 17.79 4.40 -7.20
C ARG A 18 18.16 5.78 -7.71
N LEU A 19 18.01 6.82 -6.88
CA LEU A 19 18.39 8.19 -7.20
C LEU A 19 19.91 8.32 -7.44
N ALA A 20 20.73 7.75 -6.55
CA ALA A 20 22.18 7.78 -6.68
C ALA A 20 22.67 7.05 -7.94
N ALA A 21 22.08 5.91 -8.28
CA ALA A 21 22.41 5.15 -9.49
C ALA A 21 22.14 5.93 -10.79
N ALA A 22 21.21 6.89 -10.77
CA ALA A 22 20.92 7.78 -11.88
C ALA A 22 21.67 9.13 -11.81
N GLY A 23 22.66 9.26 -10.92
CA GLY A 23 23.52 10.44 -10.81
C GLY A 23 22.93 11.59 -10.00
N HIS A 24 21.84 11.39 -9.25
CA HIS A 24 21.38 12.36 -8.26
C HIS A 24 22.24 12.27 -7.00
N HIS A 25 22.47 13.40 -6.33
CA HIS A 25 23.19 13.42 -5.06
C HIS A 25 22.18 13.41 -3.90
N SER A 26 22.22 12.37 -3.08
CA SER A 26 21.30 12.23 -1.94
C SER A 26 22.01 12.53 -0.62
N VAL A 27 21.41 13.37 0.22
CA VAL A 27 21.81 13.55 1.63
C VAL A 27 20.83 12.76 2.50
N ALA A 28 21.29 11.66 3.08
CA ALA A 28 20.46 10.70 3.78
C ALA A 28 20.48 10.91 5.30
N TYR A 29 19.31 10.94 5.92
CA TYR A 29 19.15 11.07 7.37
C TYR A 29 18.15 10.06 7.95
N ALA A 30 18.54 9.49 9.09
CA ALA A 30 17.68 8.71 9.97
C ALA A 30 18.11 8.93 11.43
N ARG A 31 17.21 8.64 12.38
CA ARG A 31 17.46 8.81 13.82
C ARG A 31 18.68 8.04 14.34
N HIS A 32 18.98 6.87 13.76
CA HIS A 32 20.08 6.02 14.18
C HIS A 32 21.20 6.08 13.14
N ALA A 33 22.43 6.34 13.61
CA ALA A 33 23.60 6.46 12.75
C ALA A 33 23.86 5.18 11.93
N GLU A 34 23.59 4.00 12.50
CA GLU A 34 23.71 2.72 11.80
C GLU A 34 22.83 2.65 10.55
N THR A 35 21.61 3.20 10.61
CA THR A 35 20.69 3.25 9.46
C THR A 35 21.21 4.18 8.37
N VAL A 36 21.84 5.30 8.75
CA VAL A 36 22.49 6.21 7.80
C VAL A 36 23.70 5.53 7.15
N ASN A 37 24.55 4.89 7.96
CA ASN A 37 25.74 4.20 7.47
C ASN A 37 25.41 3.07 6.48
N ALA A 38 24.29 2.37 6.69
CA ALA A 38 23.85 1.28 5.82
C ALA A 38 23.50 1.71 4.39
N VAL A 39 23.21 3.00 4.15
CA VAL A 39 22.85 3.49 2.81
C VAL A 39 23.99 4.19 2.07
N LEU A 40 25.11 4.49 2.75
CA LEU A 40 26.24 5.21 2.17
C LEU A 40 26.85 4.47 0.98
N ARG A 41 27.16 5.23 -0.06
CA ARG A 41 27.82 4.81 -1.32
C ARG A 41 28.08 6.05 -2.17
N ASP A 42 28.69 5.85 -3.33
CA ASP A 42 28.86 6.92 -4.32
C ASP A 42 27.52 7.60 -4.63
N GLY A 43 27.48 8.92 -4.55
CA GLY A 43 26.26 9.72 -4.72
C GLY A 43 25.37 9.83 -3.47
N VAL A 44 25.74 9.22 -2.33
CA VAL A 44 24.98 9.30 -1.07
C VAL A 44 25.86 9.79 0.08
N THR A 45 25.52 10.96 0.63
CA THR A 45 26.15 11.54 1.81
C THR A 45 25.27 11.36 3.04
N GLY A 46 25.83 10.98 4.18
CA GLY A 46 25.08 10.87 5.44
C GLY A 46 24.99 12.20 6.20
N ALA A 47 23.89 12.41 6.90
CA ALA A 47 23.72 13.48 7.88
C ALA A 47 23.47 12.94 9.31
N SER A 48 24.00 13.63 10.31
CA SER A 48 23.90 13.25 11.73
C SER A 48 22.69 13.88 12.45
N SER A 49 22.12 14.95 11.89
CA SER A 49 20.91 15.61 12.37
C SER A 49 20.13 16.23 11.20
N LEU A 50 18.93 16.75 11.47
CA LEU A 50 18.16 17.49 10.45
C LEU A 50 18.83 18.82 10.08
N GLU A 51 19.46 19.49 11.03
CA GLU A 51 20.27 20.70 10.82
C GLU A 51 21.48 20.40 9.92
N ASP A 52 22.20 19.30 10.21
CA ASP A 52 23.32 18.85 9.38
C ASP A 52 22.86 18.50 7.97
N LEU A 53 21.70 17.82 7.83
CA LEU A 53 21.10 17.53 6.52
C LEU A 53 20.80 18.82 5.74
N VAL A 54 20.12 19.79 6.35
CA VAL A 54 19.76 21.06 5.70
C VAL A 54 21.02 21.86 5.31
N SER A 55 22.07 21.83 6.13
CA SER A 55 23.33 22.53 5.85
C SER A 55 24.10 21.97 4.65
N LYS A 56 23.88 20.69 4.32
CA LYS A 56 24.52 19.99 3.21
C LYS A 56 23.75 20.13 1.88
N LEU A 57 22.55 20.70 1.90
CA LEU A 57 21.70 20.87 0.72
C LEU A 57 21.84 22.27 0.10
N GLU A 58 21.96 22.29 -1.23
CA GLU A 58 21.89 23.48 -2.08
C GLU A 58 20.46 24.04 -2.13
N THR A 59 20.34 25.36 -2.22
CA THR A 59 19.06 26.07 -2.35
C THR A 59 18.64 26.24 -3.82
N PRO A 60 17.34 26.16 -4.17
CA PRO A 60 16.24 25.75 -3.30
C PRO A 60 16.35 24.27 -2.94
N ARG A 61 16.20 23.96 -1.66
CA ARG A 61 16.39 22.61 -1.12
C ARG A 61 15.21 21.73 -1.49
N VAL A 62 15.47 20.47 -1.76
CA VAL A 62 14.43 19.44 -1.92
C VAL A 62 14.58 18.42 -0.81
N LEU A 63 13.59 18.32 0.06
CA LEU A 63 13.58 17.37 1.18
C LEU A 63 12.43 16.38 1.02
N TRP A 64 12.74 15.10 0.95
CA TRP A 64 11.78 14.01 0.83
C TRP A 64 11.63 13.29 2.17
N LEU A 65 10.40 13.25 2.69
CA LEU A 65 10.02 12.56 3.91
C LEU A 65 9.50 11.15 3.57
N MET A 66 10.17 10.13 4.09
CA MET A 66 9.76 8.72 4.09
C MET A 66 9.66 8.21 5.54
N VAL A 67 8.90 8.93 6.36
CA VAL A 67 8.66 8.63 7.77
C VAL A 67 7.23 8.10 7.98
N PRO A 68 6.93 7.45 9.11
CA PRO A 68 5.55 7.09 9.43
C PRO A 68 4.62 8.31 9.41
N ALA A 69 3.38 8.16 8.94
CA ALA A 69 2.42 9.26 8.80
C ALA A 69 2.25 10.09 10.08
N GLY A 70 2.21 9.43 11.25
CA GLY A 70 2.11 10.09 12.56
C GLY A 70 3.37 10.83 13.02
N ALA A 71 4.48 10.78 12.28
CA ALA A 71 5.73 11.47 12.58
C ALA A 71 6.02 12.63 11.61
N VAL A 72 5.17 12.85 10.60
CA VAL A 72 5.40 13.90 9.59
C VAL A 72 5.32 15.29 10.23
N ASP A 73 4.26 15.60 10.98
CA ASP A 73 4.09 16.94 11.56
C ASP A 73 5.23 17.31 12.53
N SER A 74 5.68 16.39 13.39
CA SER A 74 6.82 16.66 14.28
C SER A 74 8.14 16.81 13.54
N THR A 75 8.31 16.14 12.40
CA THR A 75 9.47 16.35 11.51
C THR A 75 9.40 17.72 10.85
N LEU A 76 8.22 18.13 10.36
CA LEU A 76 8.01 19.45 9.79
C LEU A 76 8.27 20.58 10.79
N ASP A 77 7.88 20.41 12.05
CA ASP A 77 8.11 21.42 13.10
C ASP A 77 9.60 21.67 13.38
N ILE A 78 10.45 20.65 13.21
CA ILE A 78 11.91 20.81 13.30
C ILE A 78 12.48 21.44 12.03
N LEU A 79 11.95 21.07 10.85
CA LEU A 79 12.46 21.56 9.57
C LEU A 79 12.11 23.02 9.30
N LYS A 80 10.87 23.46 9.57
CA LYS A 80 10.39 24.83 9.31
C LYS A 80 11.40 25.94 9.68
N PRO A 81 11.95 25.99 10.91
CA PRO A 81 12.91 27.05 11.28
C PRO A 81 14.28 26.96 10.58
N LEU A 82 14.59 25.85 9.92
CA LEU A 82 15.87 25.60 9.24
C LEU A 82 15.81 25.92 7.74
N LEU A 83 14.61 26.00 7.17
CA LEU A 83 14.40 26.18 5.73
C LEU A 83 14.28 27.66 5.34
N SER A 84 14.46 27.93 4.06
CA SER A 84 14.38 29.26 3.46
C SER A 84 13.24 29.33 2.45
N PRO A 85 12.67 30.53 2.18
CA PRO A 85 11.69 30.71 1.12
C PRO A 85 12.10 30.06 -0.21
N GLY A 86 11.17 29.32 -0.81
CA GLY A 86 11.39 28.55 -2.05
C GLY A 86 11.88 27.11 -1.83
N ASP A 87 12.27 26.71 -0.62
CA ASP A 87 12.59 25.31 -0.32
C ASP A 87 11.33 24.43 -0.44
N ILE A 88 11.53 23.18 -0.85
CA ILE A 88 10.48 22.23 -1.23
C ILE A 88 10.51 21.02 -0.28
N ILE A 89 9.37 20.72 0.31
CA ILE A 89 9.15 19.51 1.11
C ILE A 89 8.24 18.56 0.35
N ILE A 90 8.70 17.33 0.19
CA ILE A 90 7.96 16.22 -0.40
C ILE A 90 7.58 15.26 0.73
N ASP A 91 6.30 15.02 0.96
CA ASP A 91 5.84 13.89 1.78
C ASP A 91 5.53 12.71 0.87
N GLY A 92 6.40 11.70 0.87
CA GLY A 92 6.21 10.49 0.07
C GLY A 92 5.64 9.30 0.86
N GLY A 93 5.19 9.55 2.09
CA GLY A 93 4.65 8.54 2.98
C GLY A 93 3.25 8.08 2.59
N ASN A 94 2.53 7.59 3.60
CA ASN A 94 1.12 7.21 3.50
C ASN A 94 0.29 8.16 4.36
N SER A 95 0.42 9.47 4.11
CA SER A 95 -0.34 10.50 4.83
C SER A 95 -1.79 10.55 4.36
N HIS A 96 -2.69 10.99 5.23
CA HIS A 96 -4.07 11.25 4.85
C HIS A 96 -4.16 12.60 4.12
N TYR A 97 -4.85 12.67 2.99
CA TYR A 97 -4.84 13.84 2.12
C TYR A 97 -5.32 15.16 2.77
N HIS A 98 -6.20 15.09 3.78
CA HIS A 98 -6.57 16.28 4.54
C HIS A 98 -5.39 16.89 5.31
N ASP A 99 -4.45 16.05 5.77
CA ASP A 99 -3.23 16.56 6.41
C ASP A 99 -2.35 17.29 5.42
N ASP A 100 -2.29 16.86 4.16
CA ASP A 100 -1.51 17.53 3.10
C ASP A 100 -2.09 18.90 2.77
N ILE A 101 -3.42 19.00 2.70
CA ILE A 101 -4.12 20.28 2.50
C ILE A 101 -3.81 21.25 3.65
N ARG A 102 -3.84 20.76 4.90
CA ARG A 102 -3.46 21.55 6.08
C ARG A 102 -1.98 21.95 6.04
N ARG A 103 -1.07 21.01 5.80
CA ARG A 103 0.39 21.21 5.80
C ARG A 103 0.82 22.18 4.71
N SER A 104 0.28 22.03 3.51
CA SER A 104 0.56 22.95 2.40
C SER A 104 0.12 24.38 2.71
N ALA A 105 -1.06 24.58 3.31
CA ALA A 105 -1.50 25.91 3.73
C ALA A 105 -0.55 26.54 4.77
N GLN A 106 -0.14 25.76 5.79
CA GLN A 106 0.78 26.23 6.83
C GLN A 106 2.18 26.55 6.30
N LEU A 107 2.72 25.72 5.41
CA LEU A 107 4.06 25.91 4.84
C LEU A 107 4.10 27.10 3.87
N LYS A 108 2.99 27.35 3.17
CA LYS A 108 2.85 28.50 2.27
C LYS A 108 2.98 29.84 2.98
N GLU A 109 2.57 29.95 4.25
CA GLU A 109 2.76 31.16 5.07
C GLU A 109 4.25 31.54 5.23
N GLN A 110 5.15 30.55 5.14
CA GLN A 110 6.61 30.72 5.19
C GLN A 110 7.25 30.72 3.80
N GLN A 111 6.46 30.78 2.73
CA GLN A 111 6.91 30.68 1.34
C GLN A 111 7.65 29.37 1.04
N LEU A 112 7.30 28.30 1.76
CA LEU A 112 7.78 26.94 1.50
C LEU A 112 6.78 26.21 0.60
N HIS A 113 7.30 25.36 -0.28
CA HIS A 113 6.47 24.53 -1.14
C HIS A 113 6.27 23.14 -0.52
N TYR A 114 5.07 22.60 -0.68
CA TYR A 114 4.72 21.26 -0.21
C TYR A 114 4.22 20.43 -1.39
N VAL A 115 4.65 19.17 -1.45
CA VAL A 115 4.26 18.21 -2.48
C VAL A 115 3.95 16.88 -1.79
N ASP A 116 2.73 16.38 -1.97
CA ASP A 116 2.33 15.05 -1.52
C ASP A 116 2.55 14.02 -2.64
N VAL A 117 3.22 12.91 -2.33
CA VAL A 117 3.57 11.88 -3.33
C VAL A 117 3.19 10.51 -2.84
N GLY A 118 2.02 10.07 -3.26
CA GLY A 118 1.60 8.69 -3.09
C GLY A 118 2.51 7.74 -3.86
N THR A 119 3.31 6.95 -3.14
CA THR A 119 4.30 6.04 -3.74
C THR A 119 3.83 4.57 -3.66
N SER A 120 3.75 3.86 -4.79
CA SER A 120 3.39 2.44 -4.87
C SER A 120 4.48 1.61 -5.58
N GLY A 121 4.53 0.29 -5.29
CA GLY A 121 5.52 -0.66 -5.83
C GLY A 121 6.33 -1.41 -4.78
N GLY A 122 6.29 -0.95 -3.52
CA GLY A 122 6.96 -1.61 -2.39
C GLY A 122 8.47 -1.75 -2.59
N THR A 123 9.07 -2.78 -1.98
CA THR A 123 10.52 -3.01 -2.04
C THR A 123 11.04 -3.29 -3.45
N HIS A 124 10.17 -3.80 -4.34
CA HIS A 124 10.50 -4.07 -5.74
C HIS A 124 10.70 -2.81 -6.58
N GLY A 125 10.29 -1.63 -6.09
CA GLY A 125 10.48 -0.38 -6.82
C GLY A 125 11.95 0.04 -6.96
N LEU A 126 12.88 -0.54 -6.20
CA LEU A 126 14.32 -0.34 -6.43
C LEU A 126 14.70 -0.73 -7.87
N THR A 127 14.25 -1.90 -8.30
CA THR A 127 14.57 -2.46 -9.61
C THR A 127 13.53 -2.08 -10.66
N ARG A 128 12.24 -2.14 -10.31
CA ARG A 128 11.11 -1.92 -11.24
C ARG A 128 10.64 -0.47 -11.36
N GLY A 129 11.10 0.42 -10.47
CA GLY A 129 10.57 1.77 -10.31
C GLY A 129 9.27 1.82 -9.51
N TYR A 130 8.89 3.03 -9.10
CA TYR A 130 7.75 3.30 -8.23
C TYR A 130 6.64 4.02 -8.99
N CYS A 131 5.39 3.58 -8.86
CA CYS A 131 4.27 4.38 -9.34
C CYS A 131 4.10 5.60 -8.40
N LEU A 132 4.18 6.82 -8.96
CA LEU A 132 4.15 8.07 -8.19
C LEU A 132 2.91 8.91 -8.54
N MET A 133 2.06 9.14 -7.55
CA MET A 133 0.85 9.96 -7.64
C MET A 133 1.10 11.27 -6.91
N ILE A 134 1.17 12.38 -7.63
CA ILE A 134 1.77 13.62 -7.14
C ILE A 134 0.71 14.72 -7.01
N GLY A 135 0.60 15.33 -5.84
CA GLY A 135 -0.19 16.52 -5.56
C GLY A 135 0.69 17.71 -5.24
N GLY A 136 0.38 18.89 -5.79
CA GLY A 136 1.16 20.10 -5.53
C GLY A 136 1.03 21.17 -6.60
N GLU A 137 1.79 22.26 -6.43
CA GLU A 137 1.84 23.38 -7.37
C GLU A 137 2.49 22.95 -8.71
N PRO A 138 1.88 23.26 -9.88
CA PRO A 138 2.37 22.77 -11.17
C PRO A 138 3.85 23.06 -11.46
N GLU A 139 4.32 24.28 -11.18
CA GLU A 139 5.71 24.67 -11.46
C GLU A 139 6.72 23.97 -10.53
N VAL A 140 6.33 23.73 -9.28
CA VAL A 140 7.15 22.99 -8.31
C VAL A 140 7.23 21.52 -8.72
N VAL A 141 6.09 20.92 -9.09
CA VAL A 141 6.05 19.53 -9.59
C VAL A 141 6.90 19.37 -10.85
N LYS A 142 6.82 20.34 -11.77
CA LYS A 142 7.66 20.37 -12.99
C LYS A 142 9.16 20.48 -12.66
N HIS A 143 9.53 21.30 -11.68
CA HIS A 143 10.92 21.38 -11.21
C HIS A 143 11.44 20.03 -10.68
N LEU A 144 10.56 19.25 -10.05
CA LEU A 144 10.88 17.93 -9.47
C LEU A 144 10.81 16.77 -10.48
N GLU A 145 10.39 16.99 -11.73
CA GLU A 145 10.28 15.95 -12.76
C GLU A 145 11.52 15.06 -12.90
N PRO A 146 12.77 15.55 -12.85
CA PRO A 146 13.94 14.68 -12.94
C PRO A 146 14.02 13.65 -11.81
N ILE A 147 13.56 14.00 -10.60
CA ILE A 147 13.52 13.08 -9.45
C ILE A 147 12.42 12.02 -9.69
N PHE A 148 11.23 12.45 -10.12
CA PHE A 148 10.12 11.55 -10.38
C PHE A 148 10.40 10.59 -11.53
N SER A 149 10.96 11.09 -12.64
CA SER A 149 11.32 10.28 -13.80
C SER A 149 12.35 9.21 -13.45
N THR A 150 13.33 9.53 -12.59
CA THR A 150 14.31 8.55 -12.11
C THR A 150 13.69 7.48 -11.23
N LEU A 151 12.78 7.87 -10.32
CA LEU A 151 12.14 6.95 -9.40
C LEU A 151 11.08 6.09 -10.08
N ALA A 152 10.43 6.58 -11.13
CA ALA A 152 9.35 5.88 -11.81
C ALA A 152 9.86 4.68 -12.66
N PRO A 153 8.96 3.76 -13.07
CA PRO A 153 9.29 2.59 -13.88
C PRO A 153 9.83 2.93 -15.28
N GLY A 154 9.33 4.03 -15.87
CA GLY A 154 9.58 4.37 -17.26
C GLY A 154 8.60 3.68 -18.22
N HIS A 155 8.58 4.19 -19.46
CA HIS A 155 7.65 3.79 -20.52
C HIS A 155 7.62 2.28 -20.79
N ASP A 156 8.78 1.62 -20.81
CA ASP A 156 8.90 0.22 -21.24
C ASP A 156 8.46 -0.80 -20.18
N ALA A 157 8.02 -0.33 -19.01
CA ALA A 157 7.53 -1.19 -17.94
C ALA A 157 6.16 -1.85 -18.27
N ALA A 158 5.42 -1.33 -19.26
CA ALA A 158 4.16 -1.90 -19.71
C ALA A 158 3.97 -1.68 -21.22
N THR A 159 3.11 -2.49 -21.85
CA THR A 159 2.71 -2.24 -23.24
C THR A 159 1.89 -0.95 -23.32
N PRO A 160 2.21 -0.02 -24.24
CA PRO A 160 1.44 1.21 -24.41
C PRO A 160 -0.04 0.93 -24.67
N THR A 161 -0.91 1.76 -24.11
CA THR A 161 -2.36 1.62 -24.35
C THR A 161 -2.69 2.02 -25.79
N PRO A 162 -3.30 1.14 -26.61
CA PRO A 162 -3.63 1.46 -27.99
C PRO A 162 -4.52 2.70 -28.11
N GLY A 163 -4.17 3.63 -29.01
CA GLY A 163 -4.94 4.84 -29.28
C GLY A 163 -4.76 5.97 -28.25
N ARG A 164 -3.88 5.81 -27.27
CA ARG A 164 -3.53 6.89 -26.34
C ARG A 164 -2.70 7.96 -27.06
N ASP A 165 -3.24 9.17 -27.11
CA ASP A 165 -2.53 10.36 -27.59
C ASP A 165 -2.75 11.51 -26.58
N LYS A 166 -1.81 11.66 -25.65
CA LYS A 166 -1.85 12.71 -24.63
C LYS A 166 -0.46 13.32 -24.46
N PRO A 167 -0.02 14.18 -25.40
CA PRO A 167 1.30 14.77 -25.39
C PRO A 167 1.53 15.56 -24.10
N GLY A 168 2.72 15.43 -23.51
CA GLY A 168 3.10 16.08 -22.26
C GLY A 168 2.59 15.40 -20.98
N SER A 169 1.81 14.32 -21.06
CA SER A 169 1.47 13.54 -19.87
C SER A 169 2.58 12.56 -19.51
N SER A 170 3.03 12.60 -18.26
CA SER A 170 4.03 11.66 -17.73
C SER A 170 3.48 10.28 -17.34
N ALA A 171 2.18 10.05 -17.49
CA ALA A 171 1.52 8.84 -16.98
C ALA A 171 2.12 7.54 -17.54
N GLU A 172 2.55 7.53 -18.80
CA GLU A 172 3.21 6.35 -19.39
C GLU A 172 4.61 6.09 -18.81
N GLN A 173 5.23 7.09 -18.18
CA GLN A 173 6.48 6.91 -17.43
C GLN A 173 6.23 6.32 -16.03
N GLY A 174 4.97 6.22 -15.60
CA GLY A 174 4.57 5.72 -14.28
C GLY A 174 4.60 6.75 -13.15
N PHE A 175 4.59 8.05 -13.48
CA PHE A 175 4.30 9.11 -12.52
C PHE A 175 3.28 10.11 -13.09
N LEU A 176 2.49 10.75 -12.24
CA LEU A 176 1.47 11.69 -12.68
C LEU A 176 1.27 12.83 -11.68
N HIS A 177 1.26 14.07 -12.16
CA HIS A 177 0.67 15.20 -11.44
C HIS A 177 -0.86 15.04 -11.42
N CYS A 178 -1.37 14.56 -10.30
CA CYS A 178 -2.79 14.24 -10.10
C CYS A 178 -3.65 15.47 -9.84
N GLY A 179 -3.05 16.56 -9.35
CA GLY A 179 -3.77 17.79 -9.04
C GLY A 179 -3.07 18.67 -8.00
N PRO A 180 -3.80 19.59 -7.35
CA PRO A 180 -3.25 20.42 -6.28
C PRO A 180 -2.90 19.58 -5.03
N ASN A 181 -2.41 20.24 -3.98
CA ASN A 181 -2.06 19.58 -2.72
C ASN A 181 -3.19 18.68 -2.18
N GLY A 182 -2.82 17.48 -1.75
CA GLY A 182 -3.69 16.38 -1.32
C GLY A 182 -4.10 15.44 -2.45
N ALA A 183 -4.04 15.84 -3.72
CA ALA A 183 -4.49 15.00 -4.82
C ALA A 183 -3.65 13.73 -5.00
N GLY A 184 -2.34 13.79 -4.75
CA GLY A 184 -1.45 12.64 -4.90
C GLY A 184 -1.75 11.56 -3.86
N HIS A 185 -1.81 11.95 -2.58
CA HIS A 185 -2.18 11.01 -1.52
C HIS A 185 -3.64 10.55 -1.60
N PHE A 186 -4.58 11.37 -2.10
CA PHE A 186 -5.95 10.93 -2.35
C PHE A 186 -6.01 9.81 -3.39
N VAL A 187 -5.33 9.98 -4.54
CA VAL A 187 -5.31 8.94 -5.58
C VAL A 187 -4.62 7.67 -5.06
N LYS A 188 -3.53 7.80 -4.29
CA LYS A 188 -2.85 6.66 -3.66
C LYS A 188 -3.71 5.96 -2.60
N MET A 189 -4.49 6.71 -1.84
CA MET A 189 -5.45 6.15 -0.88
C MET A 189 -6.44 5.23 -1.61
N VAL A 190 -7.06 5.72 -2.69
CA VAL A 190 -8.01 4.93 -3.50
C VAL A 190 -7.31 3.75 -4.18
N HIS A 191 -6.08 3.90 -4.67
CA HIS A 191 -5.27 2.78 -5.16
C HIS A 191 -5.17 1.66 -4.13
N ASN A 192 -4.88 1.98 -2.86
CA ASN A 192 -4.81 0.98 -1.78
C ASN A 192 -6.20 0.37 -1.46
N GLY A 193 -7.28 1.15 -1.55
CA GLY A 193 -8.63 0.62 -1.44
C GLY A 193 -8.94 -0.42 -2.53
N ILE A 194 -8.57 -0.14 -3.79
CA ILE A 194 -8.69 -1.09 -4.91
C ILE A 194 -7.82 -2.33 -4.67
N GLU A 195 -6.58 -2.16 -4.21
CA GLU A 195 -5.67 -3.25 -3.85
C GLU A 195 -6.33 -4.21 -2.85
N TYR A 196 -7.03 -3.69 -1.84
CA TYR A 196 -7.74 -4.52 -0.86
C TYR A 196 -8.82 -5.38 -1.53
N GLY A 197 -9.60 -4.79 -2.44
CA GLY A 197 -10.64 -5.51 -3.18
C GLY A 197 -10.09 -6.62 -4.07
N ILE A 198 -9.00 -6.37 -4.79
CA ILE A 198 -8.37 -7.37 -5.67
C ILE A 198 -7.79 -8.52 -4.85
N MET A 199 -7.12 -8.22 -3.74
CA MET A 199 -6.58 -9.25 -2.84
C MET A 199 -7.70 -10.13 -2.26
N ALA A 200 -8.82 -9.52 -1.83
CA ALA A 200 -9.96 -10.25 -1.29
C ALA A 200 -10.57 -11.18 -2.36
N ALA A 201 -10.72 -10.72 -3.60
CA ALA A 201 -11.23 -11.56 -4.69
C ALA A 201 -10.37 -12.81 -4.94
N TYR A 202 -9.04 -12.68 -4.94
CA TYR A 202 -8.15 -13.85 -5.04
C TYR A 202 -8.26 -14.76 -3.82
N ALA A 203 -8.28 -14.19 -2.62
CA ALA A 203 -8.35 -14.94 -1.37
C ALA A 203 -9.65 -15.76 -1.29
N GLU A 204 -10.80 -15.16 -1.57
CA GLU A 204 -12.10 -15.84 -1.60
C GLU A 204 -12.11 -16.96 -2.67
N GLY A 205 -11.65 -16.66 -3.89
CA GLY A 205 -11.62 -17.62 -4.99
C GLY A 205 -10.73 -18.83 -4.69
N LEU A 206 -9.52 -18.61 -4.20
CA LEU A 206 -8.60 -19.68 -3.79
C LEU A 206 -9.14 -20.45 -2.58
N ASN A 207 -9.84 -19.80 -1.66
CA ASN A 207 -10.47 -20.46 -0.52
C ASN A 207 -11.59 -21.41 -0.96
N ILE A 208 -12.37 -21.06 -1.99
CA ILE A 208 -13.35 -21.96 -2.60
C ILE A 208 -12.64 -23.19 -3.20
N LEU A 209 -11.56 -22.99 -3.96
CA LEU A 209 -10.79 -24.09 -4.55
C LEU A 209 -10.15 -24.98 -3.47
N ARG A 210 -9.65 -24.39 -2.38
CA ARG A 210 -9.10 -25.12 -1.23
C ARG A 210 -10.12 -26.08 -0.62
N HIS A 211 -11.38 -25.69 -0.56
CA HIS A 211 -12.47 -26.47 0.03
C HIS A 211 -13.21 -27.34 -1.00
N ALA A 212 -12.70 -27.47 -2.23
CA ALA A 212 -13.32 -28.28 -3.28
C ALA A 212 -13.25 -29.81 -3.03
N ASN A 213 -12.64 -30.23 -1.91
CA ASN A 213 -12.63 -31.61 -1.42
C ASN A 213 -13.56 -31.87 -0.23
N ILE A 214 -14.47 -30.95 0.11
CA ILE A 214 -15.36 -31.08 1.28
C ILE A 214 -16.22 -32.37 1.29
N GLY A 215 -16.44 -33.00 0.13
CA GLY A 215 -17.13 -34.28 0.02
C GLY A 215 -16.30 -35.50 0.41
N LYS A 216 -14.97 -35.36 0.59
CA LYS A 216 -14.08 -36.40 1.12
C LYS A 216 -14.03 -36.44 2.64
N GLN A 217 -14.57 -35.42 3.29
CA GLN A 217 -14.51 -35.26 4.75
C GLN A 217 -15.73 -35.91 5.39
N GLU A 218 -15.54 -36.52 6.56
CA GLU A 218 -16.67 -36.97 7.38
C GLU A 218 -17.45 -35.75 7.88
N GLN A 219 -18.75 -35.71 7.57
CA GLN A 219 -19.66 -34.66 8.03
C GLN A 219 -20.59 -35.23 9.09
N GLU A 220 -20.58 -34.63 10.29
CA GLU A 220 -21.61 -34.89 11.28
C GLU A 220 -22.94 -34.33 10.76
N VAL A 221 -23.96 -35.18 10.71
CA VAL A 221 -25.33 -34.75 10.39
C VAL A 221 -25.96 -34.20 11.66
N ASP A 222 -26.29 -32.92 11.67
CA ASP A 222 -26.99 -32.27 12.78
C ASP A 222 -28.09 -31.30 12.30
N ALA A 223 -28.90 -30.84 13.24
CA ALA A 223 -30.00 -29.91 12.98
C ALA A 223 -29.55 -28.44 12.82
N GLU A 224 -28.27 -28.15 13.09
CA GLU A 224 -27.72 -26.80 13.20
C GLU A 224 -26.97 -26.37 11.92
N THR A 225 -26.59 -27.33 11.07
CA THR A 225 -25.80 -27.11 9.86
C THR A 225 -26.43 -27.78 8.64
N THR A 226 -26.41 -27.08 7.50
CA THR A 226 -26.97 -27.63 6.26
C THR A 226 -26.04 -28.71 5.70
N PRO A 227 -26.53 -29.95 5.47
CA PRO A 227 -25.70 -31.02 4.94
C PRO A 227 -25.34 -30.78 3.47
N LEU A 228 -24.17 -31.26 3.05
CA LEU A 228 -23.77 -31.26 1.65
C LEU A 228 -24.63 -32.26 0.85
N ARG A 229 -25.48 -31.75 -0.05
CA ARG A 229 -26.45 -32.59 -0.79
C ARG A 229 -25.80 -33.61 -1.73
N HIS A 230 -24.65 -33.26 -2.32
CA HIS A 230 -23.95 -34.03 -3.34
C HIS A 230 -22.44 -34.05 -3.06
N PRO A 231 -21.97 -34.80 -2.05
CA PRO A 231 -20.55 -34.88 -1.72
C PRO A 231 -19.71 -35.39 -2.90
N GLU A 232 -20.26 -36.24 -3.76
CA GLU A 232 -19.62 -36.76 -4.97
C GLU A 232 -19.18 -35.66 -5.95
N HIS A 233 -19.80 -34.46 -5.91
CA HIS A 233 -19.41 -33.33 -6.74
C HIS A 233 -18.20 -32.56 -6.22
N TYR A 234 -17.75 -32.81 -4.99
CA TYR A 234 -16.68 -32.06 -4.31
C TYR A 234 -15.58 -32.99 -3.79
N GLN A 235 -14.93 -33.67 -4.72
CA GLN A 235 -13.90 -34.68 -4.47
C GLN A 235 -12.50 -34.22 -4.93
N TYR A 236 -12.29 -32.91 -5.09
CA TYR A 236 -11.10 -32.38 -5.77
C TYR A 236 -10.00 -31.97 -4.79
N ASP A 237 -8.89 -32.72 -4.77
CA ASP A 237 -7.65 -32.26 -4.13
C ASP A 237 -6.86 -31.44 -5.15
N LEU A 238 -7.07 -30.13 -5.14
CA LEU A 238 -6.51 -29.21 -6.10
C LEU A 238 -5.14 -28.69 -5.66
N ASP A 239 -4.20 -28.62 -6.59
CA ASP A 239 -2.91 -27.94 -6.39
C ASP A 239 -3.08 -26.45 -6.68
N LEU A 240 -3.20 -25.66 -5.60
CA LEU A 240 -3.43 -24.22 -5.72
C LEU A 240 -2.18 -23.47 -6.23
N GLY A 241 -0.98 -24.01 -5.98
CA GLY A 241 0.26 -23.44 -6.52
C GLY A 241 0.26 -23.52 -8.03
N GLU A 242 0.04 -24.72 -8.58
CA GLU A 242 -0.02 -24.94 -10.04
C GLU A 242 -1.19 -24.18 -10.70
N ILE A 243 -2.35 -24.10 -10.06
CA ILE A 243 -3.48 -23.32 -10.58
C ILE A 243 -3.14 -21.82 -10.64
N SER A 244 -2.54 -21.27 -9.59
CA SER A 244 -2.13 -19.87 -9.57
C SER A 244 -1.06 -19.59 -10.64
N GLU A 245 -0.11 -20.50 -10.84
CA GLU A 245 0.93 -20.43 -11.89
C GLU A 245 0.34 -20.50 -13.30
N LEU A 246 -0.63 -21.40 -13.52
CA LEU A 246 -1.36 -21.53 -14.77
C LEU A 246 -2.05 -20.21 -15.14
N TRP A 247 -2.73 -19.57 -14.19
CA TRP A 247 -3.48 -18.33 -14.43
C TRP A 247 -2.60 -17.13 -14.80
N ARG A 248 -1.29 -17.18 -14.57
CA ARG A 248 -0.37 -16.10 -14.98
C ARG A 248 -0.24 -15.97 -16.50
N ARG A 249 -0.61 -17.00 -17.27
CA ARG A 249 -0.38 -17.05 -18.73
C ARG A 249 -1.70 -17.14 -19.50
N GLY A 250 -2.07 -16.04 -20.16
CA GLY A 250 -3.21 -15.99 -21.09
C GLY A 250 -4.59 -15.99 -20.42
N SER A 251 -4.66 -16.02 -19.08
CA SER A 251 -5.93 -15.84 -18.38
C SER A 251 -6.30 -14.35 -18.29
N VAL A 252 -7.59 -14.07 -18.08
CA VAL A 252 -8.11 -12.70 -17.89
C VAL A 252 -7.66 -12.09 -16.57
N ILE A 253 -7.28 -12.91 -15.59
CA ILE A 253 -6.95 -12.49 -14.23
C ILE A 253 -5.43 -12.46 -13.98
N SER A 254 -4.59 -12.49 -15.02
CA SER A 254 -3.16 -12.30 -14.82
C SER A 254 -2.88 -10.91 -14.23
N SER A 255 -2.15 -10.84 -13.12
CA SER A 255 -1.80 -9.58 -12.45
C SER A 255 -0.59 -9.75 -11.55
N TRP A 256 0.00 -8.64 -11.10
CA TRP A 256 1.13 -8.69 -10.16
C TRP A 256 0.76 -9.33 -8.81
N LEU A 257 -0.46 -9.11 -8.30
CA LEU A 257 -0.90 -9.77 -7.06
C LEU A 257 -1.00 -11.29 -7.23
N LEU A 258 -1.41 -11.77 -8.41
CA LEU A 258 -1.40 -13.20 -8.71
C LEU A 258 0.03 -13.76 -8.77
N ASP A 259 0.98 -13.04 -9.36
CA ASP A 259 2.40 -13.45 -9.36
C ASP A 259 2.91 -13.65 -7.92
N LEU A 260 2.61 -12.69 -7.03
CA LEU A 260 2.97 -12.78 -5.61
C LEU A 260 2.29 -13.95 -4.90
N THR A 261 1.03 -14.24 -5.24
CA THR A 261 0.31 -15.40 -4.68
C THR A 261 0.91 -16.72 -5.15
N ALA A 262 1.28 -16.83 -6.43
CA ALA A 262 1.93 -18.02 -6.96
C ALA A 262 3.29 -18.25 -6.32
N ASP A 263 4.11 -17.20 -6.16
CA ASP A 263 5.40 -17.27 -5.47
C ASP A 263 5.23 -17.74 -4.01
N ALA A 264 4.21 -17.24 -3.30
CA ALA A 264 3.93 -17.64 -1.93
C ALA A 264 3.47 -19.10 -1.82
N LEU A 265 2.57 -19.55 -2.69
CA LEU A 265 2.06 -20.93 -2.71
C LEU A 265 3.11 -21.94 -3.18
N LEU A 266 4.07 -21.53 -4.01
CA LEU A 266 5.22 -22.35 -4.38
C LEU A 266 6.13 -22.61 -3.17
N GLN A 267 6.33 -21.61 -2.32
CA GLN A 267 7.16 -21.73 -1.12
C GLN A 267 6.45 -22.52 -0.01
N ASP A 268 5.14 -22.28 0.15
CA ASP A 268 4.31 -22.89 1.18
C ASP A 268 2.88 -23.12 0.64
N PRO A 269 2.58 -24.32 0.12
CA PRO A 269 1.26 -24.66 -0.44
C PRO A 269 0.11 -24.62 0.58
N HIS A 270 0.41 -24.53 1.88
CA HIS A 270 -0.57 -24.50 2.95
C HIS A 270 -0.59 -23.18 3.72
N LEU A 271 0.35 -22.27 3.42
CA LEU A 271 0.49 -20.96 4.05
C LEU A 271 0.59 -21.07 5.59
N GLU A 272 1.24 -22.11 6.10
CA GLU A 272 1.39 -22.41 7.54
C GLU A 272 2.14 -21.32 8.30
N ALA A 273 2.97 -20.53 7.61
CA ALA A 273 3.65 -19.38 8.21
C ALA A 273 2.69 -18.22 8.58
N TYR A 274 1.42 -18.25 8.14
CA TYR A 274 0.47 -17.17 8.30
C TYR A 274 -0.70 -17.55 9.22
N ALA A 275 -0.92 -16.77 10.28
CA ALA A 275 -2.02 -16.99 11.24
C ALA A 275 -3.41 -16.55 10.74
N GLY A 276 -3.53 -16.05 9.50
CA GLY A 276 -4.80 -15.52 8.96
C GLY A 276 -5.32 -14.23 9.60
N ARG A 277 -4.53 -13.55 10.44
CA ARG A 277 -4.89 -12.25 11.05
C ARG A 277 -4.36 -11.09 10.22
N VAL A 278 -5.23 -10.43 9.45
CA VAL A 278 -4.82 -9.44 8.45
C VAL A 278 -4.91 -8.01 9.00
N SER A 279 -3.80 -7.28 8.95
CA SER A 279 -3.74 -5.87 9.33
C SER A 279 -4.26 -4.94 8.21
N ASP A 280 -4.56 -3.70 8.60
CA ASP A 280 -4.88 -2.60 7.70
C ASP A 280 -4.13 -1.34 8.17
N SER A 281 -3.65 -0.51 7.23
CA SER A 281 -2.72 0.60 7.50
C SER A 281 -3.35 2.00 7.49
N GLY A 282 -4.65 2.09 7.21
CA GLY A 282 -5.41 3.35 7.19
C GLY A 282 -6.07 3.65 5.85
N GLU A 283 -5.36 3.50 4.73
CA GLU A 283 -5.83 3.94 3.41
C GLU A 283 -7.11 3.23 2.95
N GLY A 284 -7.27 1.95 3.29
CA GLY A 284 -8.52 1.23 3.06
C GLY A 284 -9.69 1.86 3.83
N ARG A 285 -9.47 2.28 5.08
CA ARG A 285 -10.51 2.97 5.88
C ARG A 285 -10.87 4.33 5.28
N TRP A 286 -9.85 5.10 4.91
CA TRP A 286 -10.05 6.44 4.35
C TRP A 286 -10.72 6.39 2.98
N THR A 287 -10.46 5.36 2.17
CA THR A 287 -11.19 5.12 0.93
C THR A 287 -12.69 4.92 1.18
N ILE A 288 -13.06 4.13 2.20
CA ILE A 288 -14.48 3.93 2.55
C ILE A 288 -15.08 5.20 3.13
N ALA A 289 -14.33 5.96 3.93
CA ALA A 289 -14.79 7.25 4.45
C ALA A 289 -15.10 8.23 3.30
N ALA A 290 -14.19 8.38 2.34
CA ALA A 290 -14.40 9.21 1.15
C ALA A 290 -15.62 8.75 0.34
N ALA A 291 -15.77 7.44 0.12
CA ALA A 291 -16.93 6.90 -0.59
C ALA A 291 -18.26 7.20 0.12
N ILE A 292 -18.28 7.20 1.46
CA ILE A 292 -19.46 7.59 2.25
C ILE A 292 -19.76 9.08 2.06
N ASP A 293 -18.76 9.95 2.21
CA ASP A 293 -18.91 11.39 2.08
C ASP A 293 -19.35 11.79 0.66
N GLU A 294 -18.88 11.07 -0.36
CA GLU A 294 -19.23 11.27 -1.77
C GLU A 294 -20.56 10.60 -2.18
N GLY A 295 -21.12 9.71 -1.34
CA GLY A 295 -22.31 8.93 -1.67
C GLY A 295 -22.10 7.87 -2.76
N VAL A 296 -20.88 7.30 -2.86
CA VAL A 296 -20.49 6.31 -3.88
C VAL A 296 -20.62 4.87 -3.34
N PRO A 297 -21.40 3.99 -3.98
CA PRO A 297 -21.52 2.60 -3.55
C PRO A 297 -20.23 1.80 -3.77
N VAL A 298 -19.68 1.22 -2.70
CA VAL A 298 -18.42 0.43 -2.73
C VAL A 298 -18.54 -0.91 -1.99
N PRO A 299 -19.52 -1.78 -2.29
CA PRO A 299 -19.78 -3.00 -1.52
C PRO A 299 -18.57 -3.94 -1.45
N VAL A 300 -17.84 -4.11 -2.56
CA VAL A 300 -16.65 -4.98 -2.63
C VAL A 300 -15.52 -4.42 -1.76
N LEU A 301 -15.21 -3.12 -1.88
CA LEU A 301 -14.10 -2.52 -1.13
C LEU A 301 -14.40 -2.49 0.37
N SER A 302 -15.66 -2.21 0.74
CA SER A 302 -16.12 -2.27 2.13
C SER A 302 -15.99 -3.67 2.70
N ASN A 303 -16.44 -4.70 1.97
CA ASN A 303 -16.34 -6.08 2.43
C ASN A 303 -14.88 -6.52 2.59
N ALA A 304 -14.02 -6.21 1.62
CA ALA A 304 -12.59 -6.52 1.69
C ALA A 304 -11.91 -5.89 2.92
N LEU A 305 -12.34 -4.69 3.34
CA LEU A 305 -11.88 -4.07 4.58
C LEU A 305 -12.46 -4.79 5.82
N PHE A 306 -13.75 -5.11 5.82
CA PHE A 306 -14.43 -5.76 6.94
C PHE A 306 -13.95 -7.20 7.18
N GLU A 307 -13.57 -7.94 6.14
CA GLU A 307 -12.91 -9.24 6.26
C GLU A 307 -11.64 -9.16 7.09
N ARG A 308 -10.82 -8.12 6.89
CA ARG A 308 -9.64 -7.88 7.73
C ARG A 308 -10.03 -7.60 9.18
N PHE A 309 -11.13 -6.91 9.43
CA PHE A 309 -11.62 -6.65 10.78
C PHE A 309 -12.07 -7.95 11.45
N SER A 310 -12.88 -8.75 10.75
CA SER A 310 -13.36 -10.05 11.19
C SER A 310 -12.21 -11.03 11.46
N SER A 311 -11.18 -11.04 10.60
CA SER A 311 -9.99 -11.89 10.76
C SER A 311 -9.24 -11.66 12.07
N ARG A 312 -9.41 -10.48 12.68
CA ARG A 312 -8.79 -10.12 13.96
C ARG A 312 -9.66 -10.43 15.18
N GLY A 313 -10.85 -10.98 14.98
CA GLY A 313 -11.82 -11.32 16.02
C GLY A 313 -12.89 -10.26 16.25
N ASN A 314 -12.89 -9.14 15.50
CA ASN A 314 -13.81 -8.03 15.77
C ASN A 314 -15.28 -8.34 15.42
N ALA A 315 -15.57 -9.49 14.81
CA ALA A 315 -16.93 -9.98 14.57
C ALA A 315 -17.48 -10.84 15.72
N GLU A 316 -16.68 -11.16 16.75
CA GLU A 316 -17.04 -12.10 17.82
C GLU A 316 -18.32 -11.70 18.56
N PHE A 317 -18.45 -10.42 18.94
CA PHE A 317 -19.64 -9.96 19.65
C PHE A 317 -20.91 -10.08 18.79
N ALA A 318 -20.83 -9.74 17.49
CA ALA A 318 -21.94 -9.93 16.57
C ALA A 318 -22.33 -11.42 16.44
N GLY A 319 -21.33 -12.31 16.37
CA GLY A 319 -21.55 -13.76 16.39
C GLY A 319 -22.27 -14.23 17.66
N LYS A 320 -21.82 -13.79 18.84
CA LYS A 320 -22.48 -14.11 20.13
C LYS A 320 -23.93 -13.64 20.18
N VAL A 321 -24.20 -12.44 19.67
CA VAL A 321 -25.56 -11.90 19.59
C VAL A 321 -26.43 -12.77 18.67
N LEU A 322 -25.93 -13.19 17.50
CA LEU A 322 -26.64 -14.10 16.60
C LEU A 322 -26.94 -15.44 17.28
N SER A 323 -25.97 -16.05 17.95
CA SER A 323 -26.15 -17.29 18.71
C SER A 323 -27.19 -17.14 19.83
N ALA A 324 -27.15 -16.03 20.58
CA ALA A 324 -28.13 -15.74 21.62
C ALA A 324 -29.55 -15.59 21.06
N MET A 325 -29.71 -14.93 19.90
CA MET A 325 -31.03 -14.84 19.24
C MET A 325 -31.53 -16.23 18.83
N ARG A 326 -30.70 -17.04 18.15
CA ARG A 326 -31.06 -18.40 17.71
C ARG A 326 -31.46 -19.30 18.89
N ALA A 327 -30.74 -19.20 20.01
CA ALA A 327 -31.09 -19.90 21.24
C ALA A 327 -32.44 -19.39 21.79
N GLY A 328 -32.63 -18.07 21.82
CA GLY A 328 -33.82 -17.43 22.41
C GLY A 328 -35.12 -17.73 21.66
N PHE A 329 -35.13 -17.69 20.32
CA PHE A 329 -36.37 -17.93 19.56
C PHE A 329 -36.57 -19.40 19.18
N GLY A 330 -35.48 -20.14 18.92
CA GLY A 330 -35.54 -21.47 18.30
C GLY A 330 -35.02 -22.60 19.18
N GLY A 331 -34.47 -22.31 20.36
CA GLY A 331 -33.84 -23.30 21.23
C GLY A 331 -32.54 -23.90 20.65
N HIS A 332 -31.96 -23.27 19.60
CA HIS A 332 -30.74 -23.73 18.97
C HIS A 332 -29.55 -23.66 19.92
N ALA A 333 -28.87 -24.79 20.12
CA ALA A 333 -27.65 -24.85 20.91
C ALA A 333 -26.45 -24.51 20.02
N GLU A 334 -25.72 -23.44 20.36
CA GLU A 334 -24.44 -23.15 19.73
C GLU A 334 -23.47 -24.31 19.99
N LYS A 335 -22.78 -24.77 18.95
CA LYS A 335 -21.77 -25.84 19.09
C LYS A 335 -20.64 -25.35 20.01
N PRO A 336 -20.17 -26.18 20.95
CA PRO A 336 -19.06 -25.81 21.81
C PRO A 336 -17.83 -25.47 20.97
N HIS A 337 -17.15 -24.38 21.32
CA HIS A 337 -15.88 -24.03 20.71
C HIS A 337 -14.91 -25.17 20.98
N LYS A 338 -14.53 -25.95 19.96
CA LYS A 338 -13.42 -26.90 20.08
C LYS A 338 -12.17 -26.06 20.32
N THR A 339 -11.74 -25.92 21.57
CA THR A 339 -10.42 -25.38 21.88
C THR A 339 -9.41 -26.38 21.35
N GLY A 340 -8.80 -26.08 20.20
CA GLY A 340 -7.64 -26.82 19.74
C GLY A 340 -6.57 -26.75 20.82
N THR A 341 -6.13 -27.90 21.32
CA THR A 341 -4.92 -28.03 22.11
C THR A 341 -3.75 -27.48 21.30
N ALA A 342 -2.99 -26.57 21.94
CA ALA A 342 -1.80 -25.93 21.41
C ALA A 342 -0.71 -26.92 20.98
#